data_AF-A0A142X9X5-F1
#
_entry.id   AF-A0A142X9X5-F1
#
_cell.length_a   1.000
_cell.length_b   1.000
_cell.length_c   1.000
_cell.angle_alpha   90.00
_cell.angle_beta   90.00
_cell.angle_gamma   90.00
#
_symmetry.space_group_name_H-M   'P 1'
#
loop_
_entity.id
_entity.type
_entity.pdbx_description
1 polymer ?
#
loop_
_entity_poly.entity_id
_entity_poly.type
_entity_poly.pdbx_seq_one_letter_code
_entity_poly.pdbx_strand_id
1 'polypeptide(L)' 'MNKVQCSTCDAVMPGSWQEYPDYPFCSARCRKIDLGRWLDGKYRVPDPTPPDDASSSAPDDAD' A
#
# COMPACT_ATOMS: atom_id res chain seq x y z
N MET A 1 -12.44 0.75 21.74
CA MET A 1 -12.69 1.69 20.64
C MET A 1 -11.47 1.78 19.75
N ASN A 2 -11.61 1.49 18.45
CA ASN A 2 -10.56 1.81 17.49
C ASN A 2 -10.38 3.33 17.49
N LYS A 3 -9.17 3.80 17.73
CA LYS A 3 -8.85 5.23 17.69
C LYS A 3 -8.93 5.70 16.24
N VAL A 4 -9.56 6.85 16.02
CA VAL A 4 -9.60 7.50 14.71
C VAL A 4 -8.21 8.09 14.46
N GLN A 5 -7.50 7.57 13.46
CA GLN A 5 -6.15 8.02 13.10
C GLN A 5 -6.01 8.12 11.59
N CYS A 6 -5.20 9.08 11.14
CA CYS A 6 -4.91 9.27 9.72
C CYS A 6 -3.92 8.21 9.23
N SER A 7 -4.28 7.44 8.20
CA SER A 7 -3.41 6.40 7.62
C SER A 7 -2.19 6.95 6.85
N THR A 8 -2.16 8.26 6.57
CA THR A 8 -1.06 8.87 5.79
C THR A 8 0.06 9.42 6.69
N CYS A 9 -0.28 9.96 7.86
CA CYS A 9 0.63 10.70 8.74
C CYS A 9 0.49 10.35 10.23
N ASP A 10 -0.34 9.37 10.57
CA ASP A 10 -0.56 8.84 11.93
C ASP A 10 -1.13 9.83 12.95
N ALA A 11 -1.55 11.01 12.49
CA ALA A 11 -2.19 12.02 13.32
C ALA A 11 -3.43 11.43 14.03
N VAL A 12 -3.51 11.62 15.35
CA VAL A 12 -4.69 11.28 16.14
C VAL A 12 -5.78 12.30 15.85
N MET A 13 -6.95 11.81 15.47
CA MET A 13 -8.12 12.62 15.12
C MET A 13 -9.11 12.58 16.29
N PRO A 14 -9.15 13.59 17.18
CA PRO A 14 -10.10 13.62 18.29
C PRO A 14 -11.55 13.67 17.79
N GLY A 15 -12.48 13.12 18.56
CA GLY A 15 -13.89 13.08 18.17
C GLY A 15 -14.26 11.85 17.32
N SER A 16 -15.39 11.93 16.64
CA SER A 16 -15.91 10.88 15.78
C SER A 16 -15.38 11.01 14.35
N TRP A 17 -15.30 9.90 13.61
CA TRP A 17 -14.84 9.91 12.21
C TRP A 17 -15.75 10.75 11.29
N GLN A 18 -17.02 10.95 11.67
CA GLN A 18 -18.00 11.77 10.93
C GLN A 18 -17.66 13.26 10.92
N GLU A 19 -16.83 13.73 11.87
CA GLU A 19 -16.39 15.13 11.96
C GLU A 19 -15.28 15.47 10.95
N TYR A 20 -14.73 14.47 10.25
CA TYR A 20 -13.63 14.62 9.31
C TYR A 20 -14.14 14.44 7.87
N PRO A 21 -14.31 15.52 7.08
CA PRO A 21 -14.81 15.43 5.71
C PRO A 21 -13.92 14.61 4.77
N ASP A 22 -12.62 14.54 5.11
CA ASP A 22 -11.62 13.79 4.36
C ASP A 22 -11.32 12.41 4.97
N TYR A 23 -12.11 11.92 5.94
CA TYR A 23 -11.92 10.59 6.54
C TYR A 23 -11.78 9.51 5.44
N PRO A 24 -10.79 8.60 5.52
CA PRO A 24 -9.95 8.23 6.67
C PRO A 24 -8.72 9.12 6.94
N PHE A 25 -8.60 10.27 6.26
CA PHE A 25 -7.47 11.17 6.38
C PHE A 25 -7.78 12.39 7.25
N CYS A 26 -6.76 12.96 7.89
CA CYS A 26 -6.94 14.18 8.70
C CYS A 26 -7.16 15.46 7.86
N SER A 27 -6.91 15.40 6.55
CA SER A 27 -7.07 16.54 5.64
C SER A 27 -6.99 16.13 4.17
N ALA A 28 -7.48 17.02 3.29
CA ALA A 28 -7.32 16.93 1.85
C ALA A 28 -5.86 16.82 1.39
N ARG A 29 -4.89 17.32 2.17
CA ARG A 29 -3.45 17.13 1.90
C ARG A 29 -3.07 15.65 2.02
N CYS A 30 -3.48 14.99 3.10
CA CYS A 30 -3.17 13.58 3.31
C CYS A 30 -3.85 12.68 2.28
N ARG A 31 -5.11 12.96 1.91
CA ARG A 31 -5.78 12.27 0.79
C ARG A 31 -4.99 12.33 -0.51
N LYS A 32 -4.46 13.51 -0.86
CA LYS A 32 -3.66 13.68 -2.10
C LYS A 32 -2.32 12.95 -2.04
N ILE A 33 -1.67 12.92 -0.87
CA ILE A 33 -0.42 12.18 -0.68
C ILE A 33 -0.68 10.68 -0.83
N ASP A 34 -1.75 10.17 -0.22
CA ASP A 34 -2.13 8.76 -0.35
C ASP A 34 -2.38 8.39 -1.81
N LEU A 35 -3.15 9.21 -2.54
CA LEU A 35 -3.35 9.04 -3.97
C LEU A 35 -2.03 9.02 -4.76
N GLY A 36 -1.08 9.90 -4.41
CA GLY A 36 0.26 9.87 -5.00
C GLY A 36 0.98 8.53 -4.76
N ARG A 37 0.94 8.00 -3.53
CA ARG A 37 1.53 6.69 -3.20
C ARG A 37 0.88 5.54 -4.00
N TRP A 38 -0.42 5.61 -4.26
CA TRP A 38 -1.13 4.68 -5.13
C TRP A 38 -0.61 4.74 -6.57
N LEU A 39 -0.55 5.95 -7.14
CA LEU A 39 -0.09 6.15 -8.52
C LEU A 39 1.39 5.77 -8.70
N ASP A 40 2.21 5.96 -7.67
CA ASP A 40 3.62 5.57 -7.64
C ASP A 40 3.85 4.05 -7.40
N GLY A 41 2.78 3.25 -7.28
CA GLY A 41 2.87 1.81 -7.05
C GLY A 41 3.51 1.45 -5.70
N LYS A 42 3.42 2.33 -4.69
CA LYS A 42 3.96 2.07 -3.35
C LYS A 42 3.15 1.01 -2.60
N TYR A 43 1.86 0.91 -2.90
CA TYR A 43 1.00 -0.15 -2.39
C TYR A 43 1.09 -1.36 -3.31
N ARG A 44 1.69 -2.44 -2.81
CA ARG A 44 1.91 -3.69 -3.55
C ARG A 44 1.67 -4.88 -2.64
N VAL A 45 1.05 -5.92 -3.18
CA VAL A 45 0.89 -7.21 -2.50
C VAL A 45 2.11 -8.06 -2.85
N PRO A 46 2.87 -8.56 -1.86
CA PRO A 46 3.97 -9.47 -2.15
C PRO A 46 3.43 -10.77 -2.75
N ASP A 47 4.16 -11.33 -3.72
CA ASP A 47 3.88 -12.67 -4.24
C ASP A 47 4.27 -13.70 -3.16
N PRO A 48 3.33 -14.54 -2.67
CA PRO A 48 3.65 -15.59 -1.73
C PRO A 48 4.39 -16.77 -2.38
N THR A 49 4.44 -16.83 -3.72
CA THR A 49 5.12 -17.90 -4.45
C THR A 49 6.63 -17.73 -4.26
N PRO A 50 7.33 -18.74 -3.71
CA PRO A 50 8.79 -18.71 -3.72
C PRO A 50 9.25 -18.60 -5.19
N PRO A 51 10.35 -17.87 -5.48
CA PRO A 51 10.88 -17.83 -6.83
C PRO A 51 11.12 -19.27 -7.28
N ASP A 52 10.43 -19.72 -8.32
CA ASP A 52 10.77 -20.98 -8.97
C ASP A 52 12.23 -20.86 -9.40
N ASP A 53 13.08 -21.76 -8.90
CA ASP A 53 14.47 -21.88 -9.32
C ASP A 53 14.47 -21.99 -10.84
N ALA A 54 14.84 -20.91 -11.51
CA ALA A 54 15.03 -20.86 -12.95
C ALA A 54 16.27 -21.70 -13.31
N SER A 55 16.15 -23.03 -13.30
CA SER A 55 17.00 -23.93 -14.07
C SER A 55 16.51 -23.97 -15.52
N SER A 56 16.49 -22.81 -16.17
CA SER A 56 16.45 -22.71 -17.63
C SER A 56 17.85 -22.35 -18.13
N SER A 57 18.67 -23.39 -18.28
CA SER A 57 19.86 -23.47 -19.15
C SER A 57 20.24 -24.96 -19.21
N ALA A 58 20.22 -25.70 -20.32
CA ALA A 58 19.98 -25.47 -21.75
C ALA A 58 19.49 -26.82 -22.35
N PRO A 59 18.87 -26.88 -23.54
CA PRO A 59 18.86 -28.13 -24.30
C PRO A 59 20.25 -28.30 -24.93
N ASP A 60 21.06 -29.21 -24.41
CA ASP A 60 22.24 -29.72 -25.12
C ASP A 60 21.76 -30.73 -26.16
N ASP A 61 21.86 -30.34 -27.44
CA ASP A 61 21.84 -31.25 -28.58
C ASP A 61 22.90 -32.36 -28.39
N ALA A 62 22.49 -33.62 -28.41
CA ALA A 62 23.39 -34.77 -28.58
C ALA A 62 22.68 -35.94 -29.30
N ASP A 63 23.03 -36.05 -30.59
CA ASP A 63 23.03 -37.19 -31.54
C ASP A 63 21.91 -38.26 -31.46
#